data_AF-A0A420MEI7-F1
#
_entry.id   AF-A0A420MEI7-F1
#
_cell.length_a   1.000
_cell.length_b   1.000
_cell.length_c   1.000
_cell.angle_alpha   90.00
_cell.angle_beta   90.00
_cell.angle_gamma   90.00
#
_symmetry.space_group_name_H-M   'P 1'
#
loop_
_entity.id
_entity.type
_entity.pdbx_description
1 polymer ?
#
loop_
_entity_poly.entity_id
_entity_poly.type
_entity_poly.pdbx_seq_one_letter_code
_entity_poly.pdbx_strand_id
1 'polypeptide(L)'
;MKVAILGATGGTGASIVEGLMISPVDLAGPREELARAVHDFNIVISTISAVNTSDQMLLVDAVKVAGVKRFVPCFFGPVMLLGILGVRDSRYRITGDGNTPSGYIDLRDVGKWVARIITDPRTLNKKVFAFNIVLTTNQICDIIERVSGETIPRVYITHDEATAAVKRAEEAAPSPNSFQYFDFVKYQYWNSLVVRGDNTPAYAEYLGYVDARQLYPDLATTSFEQYCQQALDGQVSGIYTKMVAAAASAATASAGQK
;
A
#
# COMPACT_ATOMS: atom_id res chain seq x y z
N MET A 1 -17.02 -8.99 -19.53
CA MET A 1 -16.54 -7.80 -18.80
C MET A 1 -15.04 -7.71 -18.99
N LYS A 2 -14.53 -6.63 -19.56
CA LYS A 2 -13.09 -6.39 -19.80
C LYS A 2 -12.52 -5.46 -18.71
N VAL A 3 -11.40 -5.84 -18.11
CA VAL A 3 -10.71 -5.07 -17.06
C VAL A 3 -9.32 -4.67 -17.57
N ALA A 4 -8.90 -3.43 -17.34
CA ALA A 4 -7.53 -2.99 -17.57
C ALA A 4 -6.88 -2.61 -16.23
N ILE A 5 -5.61 -2.97 -16.05
CA ILE A 5 -4.79 -2.59 -14.90
C ILE A 5 -3.58 -1.81 -15.41
N LEU A 6 -3.40 -0.57 -14.92
CA LEU A 6 -2.37 0.36 -15.40
C LEU A 6 -1.39 0.70 -14.28
N GLY A 7 -0.12 0.33 -14.44
CA GLY A 7 0.95 0.53 -13.43
C GLY A 7 2.02 1.54 -13.84
N ALA A 8 2.82 1.99 -12.86
CA ALA A 8 3.82 3.06 -13.01
C ALA A 8 4.96 2.79 -14.00
N THR A 9 5.27 1.52 -14.28
CA THR A 9 6.38 1.12 -15.16
C THR A 9 5.92 0.59 -16.51
N GLY A 10 4.60 0.59 -16.79
CA GLY A 10 4.02 -0.19 -17.89
C GLY A 10 4.13 -1.72 -17.70
N GLY A 11 4.83 -2.19 -16.66
CA GLY A 11 4.95 -3.60 -16.28
C GLY A 11 4.06 -3.89 -15.07
N THR A 12 3.01 -4.66 -15.29
CA THR A 12 2.11 -5.14 -14.23
C THR A 12 2.83 -6.07 -13.25
N GLY A 13 2.54 -5.90 -11.95
CA GLY A 13 2.80 -6.94 -10.96
C GLY A 13 2.04 -8.20 -11.35
N ALA A 14 2.76 -9.31 -11.51
CA ALA A 14 2.16 -10.58 -11.89
C ALA A 14 1.08 -10.98 -10.86
N SER A 15 -0.10 -11.37 -11.34
CA SER A 15 -1.21 -12.03 -10.63
C SER A 15 -2.48 -11.24 -10.28
N ILE A 16 -3.02 -10.38 -11.18
CA ILE A 16 -4.47 -10.05 -11.11
C ILE A 16 -5.04 -9.91 -12.53
N VAL A 17 -5.76 -10.94 -12.98
CA VAL A 17 -6.70 -10.96 -14.12
C VAL A 17 -6.10 -10.63 -15.51
N GLU A 18 -6.20 -11.57 -16.46
CA GLU A 18 -5.90 -11.34 -17.88
C GLU A 18 -6.75 -10.20 -18.43
N GLY A 19 -6.11 -9.05 -18.61
CA GLY A 19 -6.76 -7.80 -18.99
C GLY A 19 -5.71 -6.71 -19.22
N LEU A 20 -5.14 -6.72 -20.42
CA LEU A 20 -4.07 -5.84 -20.91
C LEU A 20 -2.67 -6.13 -20.31
N MET A 21 -2.10 -7.28 -20.69
CA MET A 21 -0.65 -7.41 -20.76
C MET A 21 -0.17 -6.53 -21.94
N ILE A 22 0.54 -5.46 -21.61
CA ILE A 22 1.37 -4.65 -22.52
C ILE A 22 0.57 -3.77 -23.51
N SER A 23 0.32 -2.53 -23.11
CA SER A 23 0.39 -1.42 -24.04
C SER A 23 1.23 -0.33 -23.38
N PRO A 24 2.32 0.15 -24.00
CA PRO A 24 3.12 1.26 -23.48
C PRO A 24 2.31 2.55 -23.63
N VAL A 25 1.33 2.72 -22.76
CA VAL A 25 0.51 3.93 -22.70
C VAL A 25 1.26 4.89 -21.79
N ASP A 26 1.78 5.96 -22.39
CA ASP A 26 2.30 7.09 -21.64
C ASP A 26 1.14 7.77 -20.91
N LEU A 27 1.12 7.66 -19.57
CA LEU A 27 0.09 8.30 -18.75
C LEU A 27 0.21 9.83 -18.75
N ALA A 28 1.35 10.38 -19.19
CA ALA A 28 1.53 11.80 -19.46
C ALA A 28 1.20 12.20 -20.92
N GLY A 29 0.79 11.23 -21.75
CA GLY A 29 0.46 11.44 -23.15
C GLY A 29 -0.88 12.14 -23.37
N PRO A 30 -1.23 12.45 -24.64
CA PRO A 30 -2.47 13.12 -24.99
C PRO A 30 -3.70 12.33 -24.53
N ARG A 31 -4.71 13.05 -24.01
CA ARG A 31 -5.96 12.47 -23.49
C ARG A 31 -6.66 11.56 -24.51
N GLU A 32 -6.63 11.90 -25.78
CA GLU A 32 -7.28 11.15 -26.87
C GLU A 32 -6.61 9.78 -27.10
N GLU A 33 -5.29 9.69 -26.92
CA GLU A 33 -4.55 8.43 -26.99
C GLU A 33 -4.86 7.55 -25.79
N LEU A 34 -4.87 8.13 -24.60
CA LEU A 34 -5.28 7.46 -23.37
C LEU A 34 -6.72 6.93 -23.47
N ALA A 35 -7.65 7.73 -23.99
CA ALA A 35 -9.05 7.33 -24.17
C ALA A 35 -9.18 6.18 -25.16
N ARG A 36 -8.47 6.23 -26.30
CA ARG A 36 -8.40 5.11 -27.25
C ARG A 36 -7.82 3.85 -26.61
N ALA A 37 -6.81 3.97 -25.76
CA ALA A 37 -6.21 2.82 -25.10
C ALA A 37 -7.17 2.10 -24.14
N VAL A 38 -8.13 2.82 -23.55
CA VAL A 38 -9.05 2.26 -22.55
C VAL A 38 -10.50 2.08 -23.02
N HIS A 39 -10.84 2.48 -24.25
CA HIS A 39 -12.24 2.49 -24.76
C HIS A 39 -12.92 1.11 -24.76
N ASP A 40 -12.16 0.04 -24.95
CA ASP A 40 -12.69 -1.32 -24.97
C ASP A 40 -12.93 -1.92 -23.57
N PHE A 41 -12.58 -1.20 -22.50
CA PHE A 41 -12.64 -1.71 -21.13
C PHE A 41 -13.87 -1.24 -20.37
N ASN A 42 -14.46 -2.16 -19.60
CA ASN A 42 -15.57 -1.82 -18.71
C ASN A 42 -15.05 -1.27 -17.37
N ILE A 43 -13.89 -1.74 -16.93
CA ILE A 43 -13.26 -1.39 -15.67
C ILE A 43 -11.81 -1.02 -15.91
N VAL A 44 -11.36 0.09 -15.34
CA VAL A 44 -9.95 0.50 -15.36
C VAL A 44 -9.46 0.67 -13.92
N ILE A 45 -8.33 0.04 -13.61
CA ILE A 45 -7.69 0.07 -12.29
C ILE A 45 -6.32 0.74 -12.44
N SER A 46 -6.08 1.79 -11.66
CA SER A 46 -4.80 2.47 -11.59
C SER A 46 -3.97 1.93 -10.42
N THR A 47 -2.74 1.51 -10.70
CA THR A 47 -1.72 1.08 -9.73
C THR A 47 -0.41 1.83 -9.97
N ILE A 48 -0.51 3.14 -10.26
CA ILE A 48 0.63 4.03 -10.48
C ILE A 48 1.43 4.27 -9.18
N SER A 49 2.64 4.81 -9.32
CA SER A 49 3.51 5.07 -8.17
C SER A 49 2.95 6.23 -7.34
N ALA A 50 3.21 6.21 -6.03
CA ALA A 50 2.80 7.28 -5.12
C ALA A 50 3.29 8.67 -5.58
N VAL A 51 4.47 8.73 -6.21
CA VAL A 51 5.05 9.99 -6.73
C VAL A 51 4.34 10.51 -7.99
N ASN A 52 3.56 9.66 -8.68
CA ASN A 52 2.82 9.99 -9.90
C ASN A 52 1.31 10.12 -9.65
N THR A 53 0.87 10.21 -8.39
CA THR A 53 -0.57 10.25 -8.06
C THR A 53 -1.28 11.42 -8.76
N SER A 54 -0.58 12.54 -8.97
CA SER A 54 -1.08 13.72 -9.71
C SER A 54 -1.36 13.44 -11.20
N ASP A 55 -0.66 12.49 -11.83
CA ASP A 55 -0.84 12.16 -13.24
C ASP A 55 -2.15 11.36 -13.47
N GLN A 56 -2.74 10.83 -12.40
CA GLN A 56 -3.98 10.06 -12.46
C GLN A 56 -5.19 10.89 -12.94
N MET A 57 -5.15 12.21 -12.80
CA MET A 57 -6.23 13.08 -13.26
C MET A 57 -6.41 12.99 -14.78
N LEU A 58 -5.33 12.86 -15.54
CA LEU A 58 -5.39 12.67 -16.99
C LEU A 58 -6.06 11.34 -17.34
N LEU A 59 -5.76 10.29 -16.57
CA LEU A 59 -6.40 8.99 -16.72
C LEU A 59 -7.90 9.05 -16.39
N VAL A 60 -8.30 9.79 -15.35
CA VAL A 60 -9.71 9.99 -14.99
C VAL A 60 -10.49 10.64 -16.14
N ASP A 61 -9.92 11.67 -16.76
CA ASP A 61 -10.55 12.32 -17.91
C ASP A 61 -10.65 11.37 -19.11
N ALA A 62 -9.61 10.60 -19.39
CA ALA A 62 -9.59 9.62 -20.47
C ALA A 62 -10.64 8.51 -20.29
N VAL A 63 -10.75 7.92 -19.09
CA VAL A 63 -11.75 6.87 -18.82
C VAL A 63 -13.18 7.40 -18.91
N LYS A 64 -13.39 8.67 -18.57
CA LYS A 64 -14.68 9.35 -18.73
C LYS A 64 -15.05 9.51 -20.22
N VAL A 65 -14.13 10.00 -21.04
CA VAL A 65 -14.33 10.13 -22.51
C VAL A 65 -14.57 8.76 -23.16
N ALA A 66 -13.82 7.75 -22.74
CA ALA A 66 -13.94 6.37 -23.19
C ALA A 66 -15.26 5.68 -22.78
N GLY A 67 -16.02 6.25 -21.84
CA GLY A 67 -17.27 5.66 -21.37
C GLY A 67 -17.10 4.42 -20.48
N VAL A 68 -15.94 4.28 -19.84
CA VAL A 68 -15.62 3.22 -18.86
C VAL A 68 -16.65 3.24 -17.73
N LYS A 69 -17.12 2.06 -17.30
CA LYS A 69 -18.23 1.94 -16.34
C LYS A 69 -17.79 2.01 -14.88
N ARG A 70 -16.52 1.67 -14.60
CA ARG A 70 -15.95 1.72 -13.26
C ARG A 70 -14.47 2.06 -13.33
N PHE A 71 -14.05 3.03 -12.53
CA PHE A 71 -12.65 3.40 -12.35
C PHE A 71 -12.25 3.15 -10.90
N VAL A 72 -11.11 2.47 -10.70
CA VAL A 72 -10.50 2.28 -9.39
C VAL A 72 -9.22 3.11 -9.35
N PRO A 73 -9.19 4.22 -8.57
CA PRO A 73 -8.00 5.05 -8.46
C PRO A 73 -6.87 4.32 -7.72
N CYS A 74 -5.63 4.77 -7.92
CA CYS A 74 -4.51 4.31 -7.11
C CYS A 74 -4.62 4.94 -5.72
N PHE A 75 -5.30 4.22 -4.82
CA PHE A 75 -5.53 4.61 -3.43
C PHE A 75 -5.17 3.47 -2.47
N PHE A 76 -4.48 2.41 -2.92
CA PHE A 76 -4.17 1.17 -2.19
C PHE A 76 -3.27 1.35 -0.95
N GLY A 77 -3.59 2.30 -0.06
CA GLY A 77 -2.93 2.55 1.20
C GLY A 77 -3.90 2.41 2.39
N PRO A 78 -3.36 2.39 3.62
CA PRO A 78 -1.94 2.35 3.95
C PRO A 78 -1.46 0.92 4.25
N VAL A 79 -0.45 0.44 3.50
CA VAL A 79 0.63 -0.36 4.10
C VAL A 79 1.91 0.44 3.99
N MET A 80 2.24 1.16 5.06
CA MET A 80 3.64 1.45 5.39
C MET A 80 3.86 1.12 6.86
N LEU A 81 4.07 -0.17 7.14
CA LEU A 81 4.91 -0.56 8.26
C LEU A 81 6.34 -0.54 7.75
N LEU A 82 6.99 0.64 7.77
CA LEU A 82 8.45 0.71 7.68
C LEU A 82 9.11 -0.17 8.78
N GLY A 83 8.32 -0.59 9.78
CA GLY A 83 8.70 -1.53 10.82
C GLY A 83 8.81 -3.01 10.45
N ILE A 84 7.99 -3.54 9.53
CA ILE A 84 8.08 -4.98 9.18
C ILE A 84 9.27 -5.26 8.26
N LEU A 85 9.69 -4.29 7.44
CA LEU A 85 10.90 -4.39 6.61
C LEU A 85 12.21 -4.38 7.44
N GLY A 86 12.15 -4.09 8.75
CA GLY A 86 13.31 -3.90 9.61
C GLY A 86 13.41 -4.81 10.83
N VAL A 87 12.52 -5.80 11.01
CA VAL A 87 12.50 -6.67 12.23
C VAL A 87 13.81 -7.44 12.43
N ARG A 88 14.66 -7.55 11.39
CA ARG A 88 15.98 -8.19 11.46
C ARG A 88 17.13 -7.28 11.90
N ASP A 89 16.94 -5.96 11.98
CA ASP A 89 18.02 -5.02 12.25
C ASP A 89 17.81 -4.33 13.61
N SER A 90 18.87 -4.22 14.42
CA SER A 90 18.90 -3.71 15.80
C SER A 90 18.52 -2.22 15.97
N ARG A 91 17.90 -1.65 14.93
CA ARG A 91 17.45 -0.26 14.81
C ARG A 91 15.92 -0.13 14.84
N TYR A 92 15.17 -1.24 14.95
CA TYR A 92 13.71 -1.19 15.00
C TYR A 92 13.22 -0.66 16.36
N ARG A 93 12.31 0.32 16.31
CA ARG A 93 11.63 0.86 17.49
C ARG A 93 10.12 0.81 17.28
N ILE A 94 9.40 0.25 18.25
CA ILE A 94 7.95 0.23 18.33
C ILE A 94 7.49 1.65 18.68
N THR A 95 6.78 2.30 17.76
CA THR A 95 6.25 3.65 17.99
C THR A 95 5.03 3.59 18.92
N GLY A 96 4.94 4.52 19.86
CA GLY A 96 3.95 4.50 20.93
C GLY A 96 4.21 3.39 21.94
N ASP A 97 3.13 2.85 22.52
CA ASP A 97 3.17 1.69 23.41
C ASP A 97 3.04 0.35 22.65
N GLY A 98 2.90 0.41 21.31
CA GLY A 98 2.72 -0.74 20.44
C GLY A 98 1.31 -1.34 20.45
N ASN A 99 0.33 -0.72 21.10
CA ASN A 99 -1.03 -1.24 21.26
C ASN A 99 -2.09 -0.59 20.38
N THR A 100 -1.73 0.37 19.51
CA THR A 100 -2.67 0.92 18.52
C THR A 100 -3.01 -0.14 17.46
N PRO A 101 -4.29 -0.53 17.31
CA PRO A 101 -4.70 -1.55 16.34
C PRO A 101 -4.70 -1.01 14.91
N SER A 102 -4.43 -1.87 13.94
CA SER A 102 -4.41 -1.53 12.52
C SER A 102 -4.82 -2.72 11.65
N GLY A 103 -5.51 -2.44 10.54
CA GLY A 103 -5.90 -3.42 9.54
C GLY A 103 -4.73 -3.80 8.63
N TYR A 104 -4.50 -5.09 8.46
CA TYR A 104 -3.42 -5.65 7.65
C TYR A 104 -3.95 -6.57 6.56
N ILE A 105 -3.24 -6.54 5.43
CA ILE A 105 -3.53 -7.34 4.26
C ILE A 105 -2.22 -7.96 3.75
N ASP A 106 -2.27 -9.25 3.42
CA ASP A 106 -1.20 -9.85 2.65
C ASP A 106 -1.24 -9.29 1.22
N LEU A 107 -0.09 -8.90 0.67
CA LEU A 107 -0.02 -8.34 -0.68
C LEU A 107 -0.67 -9.27 -1.72
N ARG A 108 -0.54 -10.60 -1.55
CA ARG A 108 -1.11 -11.62 -2.43
C ARG A 108 -2.63 -11.71 -2.35
N ASP A 109 -3.23 -11.21 -1.28
CA ASP A 109 -4.69 -11.18 -1.11
C ASP A 109 -5.32 -9.90 -1.64
N VAL A 110 -4.55 -8.81 -1.84
CA VAL A 110 -5.06 -7.56 -2.46
C VAL A 110 -5.80 -7.86 -3.76
N GLY A 111 -5.24 -8.72 -4.61
CA GLY A 111 -5.88 -9.13 -5.85
C GLY A 111 -7.20 -9.86 -5.68
N LYS A 112 -7.29 -10.73 -4.67
CA LYS A 112 -8.52 -11.47 -4.36
C LYS A 112 -9.62 -10.51 -3.91
N TRP A 113 -9.28 -9.57 -3.02
CA TRP A 113 -10.20 -8.52 -2.58
C TRP A 113 -10.67 -7.66 -3.75
N VAL A 114 -9.74 -7.15 -4.56
CA VAL A 114 -10.05 -6.32 -5.72
C VAL A 114 -10.97 -7.06 -6.69
N ALA A 115 -10.71 -8.32 -7.02
CA ALA A 115 -11.53 -9.11 -7.92
C ALA A 115 -13.00 -9.23 -7.45
N ARG A 116 -13.22 -9.42 -6.14
CA ARG A 116 -14.56 -9.42 -5.55
C ARG A 116 -15.20 -8.03 -5.60
N ILE A 117 -14.44 -7.00 -5.21
CA ILE A 117 -14.92 -5.63 -5.11
C ILE A 117 -15.36 -5.07 -6.46
N ILE A 118 -14.55 -5.23 -7.51
CA ILE A 118 -14.81 -4.58 -8.81
C ILE A 118 -15.97 -5.20 -9.59
N THR A 119 -16.44 -6.38 -9.19
CA THR A 119 -17.56 -7.09 -9.84
C THR A 119 -18.87 -6.88 -9.10
N ASP A 120 -18.83 -6.49 -7.83
CA ASP A 120 -20.00 -6.31 -7.00
C ASP A 120 -20.71 -4.96 -7.30
N PRO A 121 -22.03 -4.95 -7.58
CA PRO A 121 -22.77 -3.70 -7.71
C PRO A 121 -22.87 -2.91 -6.39
N ARG A 122 -22.81 -3.57 -5.22
CA ARG A 122 -22.90 -2.94 -3.88
C ARG A 122 -21.73 -2.00 -3.58
N THR A 123 -20.61 -2.16 -4.28
CA THR A 123 -19.39 -1.34 -4.12
C THR A 123 -19.31 -0.18 -5.12
N LEU A 124 -20.28 -0.03 -6.03
CA LEU A 124 -20.28 1.07 -6.99
C LEU A 124 -20.33 2.42 -6.26
N ASN A 125 -19.38 3.30 -6.58
CA ASN A 125 -19.23 4.62 -5.95
C ASN A 125 -19.11 4.56 -4.41
N LYS A 126 -18.52 3.48 -3.89
CA LYS A 126 -18.22 3.30 -2.46
C LYS A 126 -16.73 3.29 -2.22
N LYS A 127 -16.36 3.73 -1.02
CA LYS A 127 -15.04 3.46 -0.44
C LYS A 127 -15.12 2.10 0.25
N VAL A 128 -14.15 1.22 0.03
CA VAL A 128 -14.16 -0.14 0.59
C VAL A 128 -12.93 -0.32 1.45
N PHE A 129 -13.11 -0.77 2.69
CA PHE A 129 -12.04 -1.09 3.60
C PHE A 129 -11.81 -2.61 3.58
N ALA A 130 -10.72 -3.04 2.94
CA ALA A 130 -10.36 -4.44 2.80
C ALA A 130 -9.14 -4.77 3.67
N PHE A 131 -9.25 -5.82 4.46
CA PHE A 131 -8.22 -6.25 5.41
C PHE A 131 -8.41 -7.74 5.71
N ASN A 132 -7.31 -8.44 5.97
CA ASN A 132 -7.33 -9.83 6.42
C ASN A 132 -7.54 -9.90 7.94
N ILE A 133 -6.82 -9.07 8.67
CA ILE A 133 -6.75 -9.12 10.13
C ILE A 133 -6.53 -7.72 10.72
N VAL A 134 -6.95 -7.51 11.97
CA VAL A 134 -6.60 -6.33 12.75
C VAL A 134 -5.67 -6.79 13.87
N LEU A 135 -4.48 -6.18 13.97
CA LEU A 135 -3.49 -6.49 14.99
C LEU A 135 -2.88 -5.20 15.54
N THR A 136 -2.24 -5.30 16.71
CA THR A 136 -1.30 -4.29 17.21
C THR A 136 0.14 -4.70 16.89
N THR A 137 1.09 -3.76 16.99
CA THR A 137 2.52 -4.08 16.82
C THR A 137 3.01 -5.11 17.83
N ASN A 138 2.55 -5.04 19.08
CA ASN A 138 2.88 -6.04 20.10
C ASN A 138 2.37 -7.44 19.72
N GLN A 139 1.12 -7.54 19.24
CA GLN A 139 0.57 -8.81 18.78
C GLN A 139 1.31 -9.36 17.55
N ILE A 140 1.76 -8.49 16.64
CA ILE A 140 2.62 -8.87 15.53
C ILE A 140 3.93 -9.49 16.03
N CYS A 141 4.61 -8.83 16.98
CA CYS A 141 5.82 -9.37 17.60
C CYS A 141 5.55 -10.72 18.26
N ASP A 142 4.50 -10.83 19.08
CA ASP A 142 4.15 -12.09 19.77
C ASP A 142 3.94 -13.25 18.77
N ILE A 143 3.29 -12.99 17.63
CA ILE A 143 3.07 -14.00 16.59
C ILE A 143 4.39 -14.37 15.91
N ILE A 144 5.23 -13.40 15.55
CA ILE A 144 6.53 -13.69 14.93
C ILE A 144 7.38 -14.52 15.89
N GLU A 145 7.50 -14.13 17.15
CA GLU A 145 8.30 -14.83 18.18
C GLU A 145 7.84 -16.28 18.36
N ARG A 146 6.52 -16.50 18.38
CA ARG A 146 5.95 -17.85 18.49
C ARG A 146 6.20 -18.71 17.25
N VAL A 147 6.10 -18.14 16.05
CA VAL A 147 6.29 -18.88 14.80
C VAL A 147 7.77 -19.15 14.51
N SER A 148 8.66 -18.20 14.83
CA SER A 148 10.11 -18.35 14.61
C SER A 148 10.82 -19.09 15.75
N GLY A 149 10.27 -19.07 16.97
CA GLY A 149 10.97 -19.52 18.18
C GLY A 149 12.05 -18.55 18.67
N GLU A 150 12.17 -17.37 18.06
CA GLU A 150 13.12 -16.32 18.43
C GLU A 150 12.45 -15.24 19.29
N THR A 151 13.23 -14.49 20.06
CA THR A 151 12.74 -13.31 20.81
C THR A 151 13.17 -12.04 20.11
N ILE A 152 12.24 -11.08 19.98
CA ILE A 152 12.47 -9.79 19.36
C ILE A 152 12.67 -8.74 20.45
N PRO A 153 13.85 -8.08 20.54
CA PRO A 153 14.04 -6.97 21.46
C PRO A 153 13.04 -5.84 21.17
N ARG A 154 12.27 -5.45 22.20
CA ARG A 154 11.27 -4.38 22.09
C ARG A 154 11.84 -3.07 22.59
N VAL A 155 12.19 -2.19 21.66
CA VAL A 155 12.61 -0.82 21.96
C VAL A 155 11.46 0.11 21.59
N TYR A 156 10.98 0.92 22.53
CA TYR A 156 9.84 1.81 22.28
C TYR A 156 10.28 3.25 21.96
N ILE A 157 9.44 3.97 21.22
CA ILE A 157 9.43 5.43 21.12
C ILE A 157 8.12 5.85 21.77
N THR A 158 8.17 6.72 22.77
CA THR A 158 6.93 7.08 23.49
C THR A 158 5.94 7.80 22.57
N HIS A 159 4.67 7.81 22.96
CA HIS A 159 3.66 8.54 22.21
C HIS A 159 4.00 10.04 22.11
N ASP A 160 4.58 10.63 23.16
CA ASP A 160 5.02 12.02 23.18
C ASP A 160 6.20 12.27 22.24
N GLU A 161 7.19 11.36 22.22
CA GLU A 161 8.30 11.44 21.27
C GLU A 161 7.83 11.32 19.81
N ALA A 162 6.89 10.41 19.55
CA ALA A 162 6.29 10.24 18.24
C ALA A 162 5.52 11.50 17.81
N THR A 163 4.70 12.05 18.70
CA THR A 163 3.95 13.29 18.48
C THR A 163 4.88 14.48 18.24
N ALA A 164 5.95 14.60 19.02
CA ALA A 164 6.95 15.65 18.82
C ALA A 164 7.70 15.50 17.50
N ALA A 165 7.97 14.27 17.04
CA ALA A 165 8.58 14.03 15.74
C ALA A 165 7.64 14.40 14.58
N VAL A 166 6.35 14.09 14.70
CA VAL A 166 5.29 14.52 13.75
C VAL A 166 5.26 16.03 13.65
N LYS A 167 5.15 16.72 14.79
CA LYS A 167 5.09 18.18 14.83
C LYS A 167 6.32 18.83 14.18
N ARG A 168 7.53 18.35 14.49
CA ARG A 168 8.77 18.85 13.87
C ARG A 168 8.78 18.66 12.35
N ALA A 169 8.29 17.52 11.86
CA ALA A 169 8.22 17.25 10.44
C ALA A 169 7.20 18.18 9.74
N GLU A 170 6.06 18.45 10.37
CA GLU A 170 5.06 19.40 9.89
C GLU A 170 5.59 20.84 9.84
N GLU A 171 6.27 21.28 10.90
CA GLU A 171 6.87 22.62 10.96
C GLU A 171 7.99 22.81 9.93
N ALA A 172 8.73 21.75 9.59
CA ALA A 172 9.77 21.80 8.57
C ALA A 172 9.20 22.02 7.15
N ALA A 173 7.93 21.65 6.91
CA ALA A 173 7.20 21.84 5.66
C ALA A 173 8.06 21.62 4.39
N PRO A 174 8.70 20.44 4.23
CA PRO A 174 9.63 20.22 3.13
C PRO A 174 8.90 20.29 1.78
N SER A 175 9.60 20.80 0.76
CA SER A 175 9.07 20.83 -0.61
C SER A 175 8.74 19.39 -1.08
N PRO A 176 7.60 19.16 -1.76
CA PRO A 176 7.22 17.85 -2.28
C PRO A 176 8.27 17.17 -3.17
N ASN A 177 9.16 17.95 -3.79
CA ASN A 177 10.22 17.44 -4.67
C ASN A 177 11.55 17.20 -3.94
N SER A 178 11.59 17.31 -2.61
CA SER A 178 12.80 17.14 -1.81
C SER A 178 12.91 15.73 -1.23
N PHE A 179 14.14 15.27 -0.99
CA PHE A 179 14.37 13.99 -0.29
C PHE A 179 13.76 13.97 1.12
N GLN A 180 13.73 15.13 1.80
CA GLN A 180 13.16 15.31 3.14
C GLN A 180 11.64 15.10 3.18
N TYR A 181 10.97 15.20 2.02
CA TYR A 181 9.54 14.92 1.91
C TYR A 181 9.21 13.46 2.26
N PHE A 182 10.11 12.51 1.97
CA PHE A 182 9.91 11.10 2.36
C PHE A 182 9.85 10.92 3.89
N ASP A 183 10.70 11.64 4.62
CA ASP A 183 10.67 11.64 6.09
C ASP A 183 9.38 12.29 6.61
N PHE A 184 8.94 13.39 5.99
CA PHE A 184 7.65 14.00 6.32
C PHE A 184 6.48 13.01 6.11
N VAL A 185 6.43 12.33 4.97
CA VAL A 185 5.42 11.30 4.69
C VAL A 185 5.47 10.21 5.75
N LYS A 186 6.65 9.68 6.09
CA LYS A 186 6.81 8.68 7.14
C LYS A 186 6.21 9.14 8.47
N TYR A 187 6.45 10.38 8.91
CA TYR A 187 5.87 10.89 10.16
C TYR A 187 4.37 11.13 10.05
N GLN A 188 3.84 11.54 8.90
CA GLN A 188 2.38 11.60 8.69
C GLN A 188 1.72 10.22 8.81
N TYR A 189 2.39 9.16 8.35
CA TYR A 189 1.94 7.78 8.59
C TYR A 189 2.01 7.41 10.07
N TRP A 190 3.02 7.84 10.83
CA TRP A 190 3.07 7.64 12.28
C TRP A 190 1.89 8.34 12.98
N ASN A 191 1.60 9.58 12.58
CA ASN A 191 0.47 10.32 13.11
C ASN A 191 -0.85 9.56 12.86
N SER A 192 -1.06 9.12 11.63
CA SER A 192 -2.29 8.38 11.25
C SER A 192 -2.41 7.01 11.92
N LEU A 193 -1.38 6.17 11.81
CA LEU A 193 -1.45 4.76 12.19
C LEU A 193 -1.17 4.50 13.67
N VAL A 194 -0.40 5.37 14.32
CA VAL A 194 0.07 5.15 15.70
C VAL A 194 -0.59 6.12 16.66
N VAL A 195 -0.49 7.43 16.38
CA VAL A 195 -0.99 8.48 17.27
C VAL A 195 -2.52 8.53 17.26
N ARG A 196 -3.13 8.52 16.07
CA ARG A 196 -4.60 8.60 15.91
C ARG A 196 -5.29 7.25 15.77
N GLY A 197 -4.58 6.23 15.25
CA GLY A 197 -5.14 4.89 15.08
C GLY A 197 -6.21 4.78 14.00
N ASP A 198 -6.06 5.54 12.92
CA ASP A 198 -7.09 5.72 11.89
C ASP A 198 -7.37 4.45 11.06
N ASN A 199 -6.44 3.47 11.04
CA ASN A 199 -6.53 2.33 10.12
C ASN A 199 -7.29 1.13 10.71
N THR A 200 -8.51 1.36 11.19
CA THR A 200 -9.36 0.33 11.80
C THR A 200 -10.71 0.21 11.11
N PRO A 201 -11.40 -0.94 11.19
CA PRO A 201 -12.76 -1.08 10.64
C PRO A 201 -13.74 -0.06 11.22
N ALA A 202 -13.66 0.21 12.53
CA ALA A 202 -14.53 1.18 13.19
C ALA A 202 -14.31 2.61 12.67
N TYR A 203 -13.06 3.02 12.46
CA TYR A 203 -12.75 4.34 11.90
C TYR A 203 -13.12 4.42 10.42
N ALA A 204 -12.95 3.34 9.67
CA ALA A 204 -13.37 3.24 8.28
C ALA A 204 -14.91 3.39 8.16
N GLU A 205 -15.67 2.70 9.02
CA GLU A 205 -17.13 2.83 9.10
C GLU A 205 -17.55 4.26 9.44
N TYR A 206 -16.90 4.90 10.43
CA TYR A 206 -17.12 6.31 10.75
C TYR A 206 -16.94 7.23 9.53
N LEU A 207 -15.96 6.95 8.67
CA LEU A 207 -15.73 7.68 7.42
C LEU A 207 -16.67 7.26 6.27
N GLY A 208 -17.58 6.32 6.48
CA GLY A 208 -18.52 5.83 5.48
C GLY A 208 -17.93 4.84 4.48
N TYR A 209 -16.86 4.13 4.85
CA TYR A 209 -16.36 2.99 4.08
C TYR A 209 -17.24 1.78 4.34
N VAL A 210 -17.33 0.89 3.34
CA VAL A 210 -17.96 -0.42 3.50
C VAL A 210 -16.89 -1.44 3.86
N ASP A 211 -17.15 -2.26 4.88
CA ASP A 211 -16.27 -3.35 5.30
C ASP A 211 -16.33 -4.51 4.30
N ALA A 212 -15.17 -4.83 3.69
CA ALA A 212 -15.09 -5.90 2.70
C ALA A 212 -15.35 -7.29 3.30
N ARG A 213 -14.99 -7.55 4.56
CA ARG A 213 -15.22 -8.84 5.22
C ARG A 213 -16.69 -9.08 5.53
N GLN A 214 -17.47 -8.01 5.74
CA GLN A 214 -18.92 -8.11 5.85
C GLN A 214 -19.57 -8.41 4.49
N LEU A 215 -19.05 -7.84 3.41
CA LEU A 215 -19.53 -8.10 2.06
C LEU A 215 -19.19 -9.50 1.54
N TYR A 216 -18.03 -10.02 1.95
CA TYR A 216 -17.44 -11.27 1.45
C TYR A 216 -16.89 -12.15 2.60
N PRO A 217 -17.75 -12.64 3.51
CA PRO A 217 -17.31 -13.45 4.65
C PRO A 217 -16.73 -14.81 4.22
N ASP A 218 -17.00 -15.22 2.98
CA ASP A 218 -16.53 -16.45 2.36
C ASP A 218 -15.11 -16.34 1.77
N LEU A 219 -14.56 -15.13 1.64
CA LEU A 219 -13.26 -14.95 1.00
C LEU A 219 -12.13 -15.43 1.92
N ALA A 220 -11.50 -16.55 1.56
CA ALA A 220 -10.34 -17.06 2.26
C ALA A 220 -9.12 -16.13 2.10
N THR A 221 -8.61 -15.64 3.22
CA THR A 221 -7.42 -14.79 3.30
C THR A 221 -6.28 -15.49 4.03
N THR A 222 -5.06 -15.13 3.69
CA THR A 222 -3.84 -15.55 4.37
C THR A 222 -3.84 -15.02 5.80
N SER A 223 -3.68 -15.92 6.78
CA SER A 223 -3.49 -15.52 8.18
C SER A 223 -2.07 -14.97 8.38
N PHE A 224 -1.88 -14.16 9.42
CA PHE A 224 -0.56 -13.61 9.70
C PHE A 224 0.46 -14.69 10.08
N GLU A 225 0.04 -15.74 10.80
CA GLU A 225 0.89 -16.91 11.10
C GLU A 225 1.34 -17.63 9.83
N GLN A 226 0.42 -17.86 8.89
CA GLN A 226 0.74 -18.49 7.61
C GLN A 226 1.74 -17.63 6.82
N TYR A 227 1.55 -16.30 6.81
CA TYR A 227 2.51 -15.38 6.21
C TYR A 227 3.89 -15.51 6.87
N CYS A 228 3.97 -15.49 8.21
CA CYS A 228 5.22 -15.64 8.95
C CYS A 228 5.92 -16.96 8.60
N GLN A 229 5.20 -18.07 8.57
CA GLN A 229 5.77 -19.36 8.20
C GLN A 229 6.35 -19.34 6.78
N GLN A 230 5.58 -18.82 5.81
CA GLN A 230 6.06 -18.71 4.42
C GLN A 230 7.27 -17.79 4.29
N ALA A 231 7.36 -16.74 5.11
CA ALA A 231 8.53 -15.87 5.14
C ALA A 231 9.77 -16.61 5.67
N LEU A 232 9.63 -17.40 6.74
CA LEU A 232 10.70 -18.26 7.26
C LEU A 232 11.13 -19.33 6.24
N ASP A 233 10.18 -19.87 5.50
CA ASP A 233 10.42 -20.85 4.43
C ASP A 233 11.05 -20.21 3.16
N GLY A 234 11.30 -18.90 3.16
CA GLY A 234 11.90 -18.18 2.03
C GLY A 234 10.96 -17.99 0.84
N GLN A 235 9.65 -18.15 1.04
CA GLN A 235 8.62 -18.05 -0.01
C GLN A 235 8.06 -16.64 -0.18
N VAL A 236 8.45 -15.70 0.68
CA VAL A 236 8.03 -14.30 0.62
C VAL A 236 9.19 -13.46 0.08
N SER A 237 8.94 -12.75 -1.03
CA SER A 237 9.87 -11.74 -1.56
C SER A 237 9.64 -10.38 -0.90
N GLY A 238 10.72 -9.71 -0.50
CA GLY A 238 10.64 -8.34 -0.01
C GLY A 238 10.06 -7.40 -1.06
N ILE A 239 9.09 -6.58 -0.66
CA ILE A 239 8.55 -5.51 -1.50
C ILE A 239 9.68 -4.48 -1.67
N TYR A 240 9.93 -4.05 -2.90
CA TYR A 240 11.00 -3.10 -3.25
C TYR A 240 12.43 -3.62 -3.15
N THR A 241 12.71 -4.91 -2.92
CA THR A 241 14.10 -5.42 -2.92
C THR A 241 14.86 -5.07 -4.19
N LYS A 242 14.18 -5.07 -5.35
CA LYS A 242 14.75 -4.60 -6.62
C LYS A 242 15.02 -3.09 -6.67
N MET A 243 14.15 -2.27 -6.07
CA MET A 243 14.36 -0.81 -5.99
C MET A 243 15.46 -0.44 -5.00
N VAL A 244 15.51 -1.13 -3.85
CA VAL A 244 16.59 -0.97 -2.86
C VAL A 244 17.93 -1.41 -3.45
N ALA A 245 17.97 -2.54 -4.17
CA ALA A 245 19.16 -2.98 -4.88
C ALA A 245 19.59 -1.94 -5.94
N ALA A 246 18.66 -1.43 -6.75
CA ALA A 246 18.95 -0.40 -7.75
C ALA A 246 19.46 0.91 -7.14
N ALA A 247 18.85 1.38 -6.04
CA ALA A 247 19.29 2.56 -5.32
C ALA A 247 20.68 2.39 -4.68
N ALA A 248 20.97 1.21 -4.12
CA ALA A 248 22.29 0.88 -3.58
C ALA A 248 23.36 0.84 -4.67
N SER A 249 23.06 0.24 -5.83
CA SER A 249 23.96 0.24 -6.99
C SER A 249 24.23 1.66 -7.52
N ALA A 250 23.20 2.52 -7.60
CA ALA A 250 23.35 3.90 -8.05
C ALA A 250 24.19 4.75 -7.06
N ALA A 251 24.00 4.57 -5.75
CA ALA A 251 24.80 5.23 -4.73
C ALA A 251 26.27 4.81 -4.81
N THR A 252 26.54 3.53 -5.06
CA THR A 252 27.91 2.99 -5.20
C THR A 252 28.60 3.53 -6.47
N ALA A 253 27.86 3.70 -7.57
CA ALA A 253 28.39 4.30 -8.80
C ALA A 253 28.75 5.79 -8.63
N SER A 254 27.98 6.55 -7.86
CA SER A 254 28.27 7.96 -7.57
C SER A 254 29.46 8.17 -6.61
N ALA A 255 29.76 7.18 -5.78
CA ALA A 255 30.90 7.22 -4.85
C ALA A 255 32.24 6.89 -5.53
N GLY A 256 32.24 6.20 -6.68
CA GLY A 256 33.44 5.87 -7.47
C GLY A 256 33.86 6.94 -8.48
N GLN A 257 33.15 8.07 -8.55
CA GLN A 257 33.45 9.20 -9.44
C GLN A 257 34.00 10.44 -8.72
N LYS A 258 34.44 10.31 -7.46
CA LYS A 258 35.17 11.36 -6.73
C LYS A 258 36.64 11.02 -6.60
#